data_AF-A0A2R9UFZ8-F1
#
_entry.id   AF-A0A2R9UFZ8-F1
#
_cell.length_a   1.000
_cell.length_b   1.000
_cell.length_c   1.000
_cell.angle_alpha   90.00
_cell.angle_beta   90.00
_cell.angle_gamma   90.00
#
_symmetry.space_group_name_H-M   'P 1'
#
loop_
_entity.id
_entity.type
_entity.pdbx_description
1 polymer ?
#
loop_
_entity_poly.entity_id
_entity_poly.type
_entity_poly.pdbx_seq_one_letter_code
_entity_poly.pdbx_strand_id
1 'polypeptide(L)'
;MAMSEAWSMILAMAHPDWREPVRLLRLSLRHAAAHQLALATLVGCTLDADLPFNVATARLEAFLEPKIRGTEHAAGAPTERQMQFLRKLCPTFEVNSESRAEISAWIDHYLALGTITAHEELKLKSGDVVQVSRSYRLIGIAEARHELAVVSSIGANGRVYLKGGSGAGAWPTEVQHRDPS
;
A
#
# COMPACT_ATOMS: atom_id res chain seq x y z
N MET A 1 4.22 20.91 14.73
CA MET A 1 5.19 20.87 13.61
C MET A 1 6.22 19.73 13.73
N ALA A 2 6.60 19.27 14.92
CA ALA A 2 7.60 18.18 15.08
C ALA A 2 7.12 16.75 14.72
N MET A 3 5.81 16.47 14.74
CA MET A 3 5.28 15.14 14.39
C MET A 3 5.38 14.83 12.90
N SER A 4 5.17 15.82 12.01
CA SER A 4 5.20 15.61 10.56
C SER A 4 6.61 15.23 10.05
N GLU A 5 7.66 15.77 10.67
CA GLU A 5 9.04 15.44 10.33
C GLU A 5 9.46 14.07 10.87
N ALA A 6 8.98 13.69 12.06
CA ALA A 6 9.22 12.37 12.63
C ALA A 6 8.57 11.24 11.79
N TRP A 7 7.36 11.47 11.27
CA TRP A 7 6.71 10.53 10.34
C TRP A 7 7.42 10.46 8.98
N SER A 8 7.90 11.59 8.44
CA SER A 8 8.72 11.61 7.21
C SER A 8 10.08 10.93 7.37
N MET A 9 10.70 11.02 8.55
CA MET A 9 11.97 10.33 8.83
C MET A 9 11.80 8.81 8.96
N ILE A 10 10.69 8.33 9.55
CA ILE A 10 10.38 6.89 9.62
C ILE A 10 10.13 6.31 8.22
N LEU A 11 9.51 7.10 7.32
CA LEU A 11 9.26 6.71 5.92
C LEU A 11 10.54 6.66 5.05
N ALA A 12 11.62 7.33 5.45
CA ALA A 12 12.91 7.31 4.75
C ALA A 12 13.86 6.18 5.20
N MET A 13 13.43 5.32 6.14
CA MET A 13 14.29 4.26 6.67
C MET A 13 14.37 3.08 5.70
N ALA A 14 15.59 2.79 5.27
CA ALA A 14 15.93 1.55 4.58
C ALA A 14 16.38 0.52 5.63
N HIS A 15 15.80 -0.66 5.58
CA HIS A 15 16.01 -1.74 6.53
C HIS A 15 16.85 -2.86 5.92
N PRO A 16 17.70 -3.53 6.71
CA PRO A 16 18.57 -4.60 6.21
C PRO A 16 17.82 -5.91 5.96
N ASP A 17 16.63 -6.10 6.53
CA ASP A 17 15.80 -7.28 6.36
C ASP A 17 14.31 -6.93 6.34
N TRP A 18 13.48 -7.93 6.06
CA TRP A 18 12.05 -7.80 5.87
C TRP A 18 11.24 -7.53 7.16
N ARG A 19 11.81 -7.79 8.34
CA ARG A 19 11.04 -7.85 9.60
C ARG A 19 10.47 -6.50 9.98
N GLU A 20 11.31 -5.47 9.95
CA GLU A 20 10.89 -4.11 10.33
C GLU A 20 9.91 -3.48 9.32
N PRO A 21 10.14 -3.55 8.00
CA PRO A 21 9.13 -3.18 7.01
C PRO A 21 7.79 -3.88 7.22
N VAL A 22 7.78 -5.20 7.45
CA VAL A 22 6.54 -5.94 7.72
C VAL A 22 5.88 -5.48 9.02
N ARG A 23 6.64 -5.22 10.08
CA ARG A 23 6.11 -4.63 11.31
C ARG A 23 5.44 -3.29 11.03
N LEU A 24 6.08 -2.39 10.27
CA LEU A 24 5.54 -1.08 9.91
C LEU A 24 4.27 -1.17 9.04
N LEU A 25 4.24 -2.08 8.06
CA LEU A 25 3.04 -2.34 7.25
C LEU A 25 1.89 -2.90 8.11
N ARG A 26 2.17 -3.79 9.06
CA ARG A 26 1.14 -4.27 10.01
C ARG A 26 0.56 -3.15 10.86
N LEU A 27 1.35 -2.14 11.20
CA LEU A 27 0.86 -0.96 11.91
C LEU A 27 -0.11 -0.11 11.08
N SER A 28 0.03 -0.09 9.75
CA SER A 28 -0.91 0.61 8.86
C SER A 28 -2.18 -0.20 8.58
N LEU A 29 -2.14 -1.51 8.74
CA LEU A 29 -3.30 -2.42 8.57
C LEU A 29 -4.19 -2.57 9.81
N ARG A 30 -3.92 -1.80 10.88
CA ARG A 30 -4.77 -1.83 12.08
C ARG A 30 -6.20 -1.42 11.74
N HIS A 31 -7.16 -1.91 12.51
CA HIS A 31 -8.56 -1.50 12.35
C HIS A 31 -8.79 -0.06 12.84
N ALA A 32 -10.01 0.43 12.59
CA ALA A 32 -10.48 1.73 13.01
C ALA A 32 -10.20 1.96 14.51
N ALA A 33 -9.52 3.06 14.81
CA ALA A 33 -9.17 3.41 16.18
C ALA A 33 -10.37 4.00 16.92
N ALA A 34 -10.36 3.90 18.25
CA ALA A 34 -11.44 4.42 19.10
C ALA A 34 -11.78 5.90 18.84
N HIS A 35 -10.79 6.73 18.50
CA HIS A 35 -11.03 8.13 18.18
C HIS A 35 -11.73 8.34 16.83
N GLN A 36 -11.50 7.49 15.83
CA GLN A 36 -12.22 7.53 14.55
C GLN A 36 -13.68 7.14 14.75
N LEU A 37 -13.94 6.09 15.52
CA LEU A 37 -15.29 5.64 15.86
C LEU A 37 -16.07 6.68 16.68
N ALA A 38 -15.41 7.30 17.66
CA ALA A 38 -16.00 8.37 18.46
C ALA A 38 -16.33 9.61 17.61
N LEU A 39 -15.43 10.01 16.71
CA LEU A 39 -15.67 11.10 15.78
C LEU A 39 -16.82 10.77 14.82
N ALA A 40 -16.86 9.56 14.26
CA ALA A 40 -17.93 9.11 13.36
C ALA A 40 -19.30 9.21 14.04
N THR A 41 -19.38 8.73 15.28
CA THR A 41 -20.60 8.81 16.10
C THR A 41 -21.03 10.26 16.33
N LEU A 42 -20.09 11.14 16.67
CA LEU A 42 -20.36 12.56 16.92
C LEU A 42 -20.95 13.26 15.69
N VAL A 43 -20.49 12.91 14.49
CA VAL A 43 -20.85 13.58 13.24
C VAL A 43 -21.94 12.85 12.45
N GLY A 44 -22.46 11.73 12.98
CA GLY A 44 -23.47 10.90 12.32
C GLY A 44 -22.96 10.16 11.08
N CYS A 45 -21.67 9.86 11.02
CA CYS A 45 -21.07 9.01 9.98
C CYS A 45 -21.04 7.56 10.47
N THR A 46 -21.44 6.61 9.62
CA THR A 46 -21.35 5.18 9.95
C THR A 46 -19.95 4.64 9.63
N LEU A 47 -19.26 4.14 10.66
CA LEU A 47 -18.01 3.38 10.53
C LEU A 47 -18.14 2.04 11.25
N ASP A 48 -17.67 0.97 10.60
CA ASP A 48 -17.46 -0.30 11.28
C ASP A 48 -16.11 -0.32 12.02
N ALA A 49 -16.05 -1.05 13.14
CA ALA A 49 -14.88 -1.15 14.00
C ALA A 49 -13.77 -2.03 13.41
N ASP A 50 -14.11 -2.92 12.47
CA ASP A 50 -13.20 -3.80 11.75
C ASP A 50 -12.70 -3.18 10.43
N LEU A 51 -13.21 -2.01 10.03
CA LEU A 51 -12.67 -1.28 8.89
C LEU A 51 -11.17 -0.99 9.08
N PRO A 52 -10.35 -1.09 8.03
CA PRO A 52 -8.97 -0.65 8.09
C PRO A 52 -8.87 0.82 8.51
N PHE A 53 -7.87 1.15 9.32
CA PHE A 53 -7.66 2.49 9.88
C PHE A 53 -7.63 3.57 8.79
N ASN A 54 -6.89 3.33 7.70
CA ASN A 54 -6.77 4.27 6.58
C ASN A 54 -8.08 4.43 5.79
N VAL A 55 -8.86 3.35 5.63
CA VAL A 55 -10.19 3.39 5.01
C VAL A 55 -11.16 4.19 5.88
N ALA A 56 -11.16 3.95 7.19
CA ALA A 56 -11.96 4.70 8.15
C ALA A 56 -11.63 6.20 8.11
N THR A 57 -10.34 6.57 8.03
CA THR A 57 -9.91 7.97 7.83
C THR A 57 -10.48 8.55 6.54
N ALA A 58 -10.26 7.88 5.41
CA ALA A 58 -10.70 8.39 4.11
C ALA A 58 -12.24 8.54 4.02
N ARG A 59 -12.98 7.62 4.64
CA ARG A 59 -14.44 7.70 4.72
C ARG A 59 -14.91 8.87 5.58
N LEU A 60 -14.28 9.08 6.75
CA LEU A 60 -14.57 10.24 7.61
C LEU A 60 -14.28 11.56 6.91
N GLU A 61 -13.12 11.68 6.26
CA GLU A 61 -12.74 12.86 5.51
C GLU A 61 -13.73 13.14 4.38
N ALA A 62 -14.06 12.13 3.58
CA ALA A 62 -15.04 12.26 2.50
C ALA A 62 -16.45 12.66 2.99
N PHE A 63 -16.83 12.21 4.20
CA PHE A 63 -18.10 12.59 4.81
C PHE A 63 -18.10 14.02 5.36
N LEU A 64 -16.99 14.44 5.97
CA LEU A 64 -16.87 15.73 6.67
C LEU A 64 -16.54 16.88 5.74
N GLU A 65 -15.71 16.66 4.73
CA GLU A 65 -15.21 17.69 3.83
C GLU A 65 -16.35 18.54 3.21
N PRO A 66 -17.39 17.97 2.59
CA PRO A 66 -18.49 18.78 2.04
C PRO A 66 -19.34 19.49 3.11
N LYS A 67 -19.37 18.98 4.35
CA LYS A 67 -20.12 19.61 5.46
C LYS A 67 -19.39 20.81 6.05
N ILE A 68 -18.06 20.82 5.97
CA ILE A 68 -17.21 21.87 6.51
C ILE A 68 -16.92 22.93 5.44
N ARG A 69 -16.61 22.51 4.21
CA ARG A 69 -16.10 23.38 3.15
C ARG A 69 -17.12 23.71 2.07
N GLY A 70 -18.28 23.05 2.05
CA GLY A 70 -19.28 23.17 0.98
C GLY A 70 -19.25 21.99 -0.01
N THR A 71 -20.38 21.75 -0.67
CA THR A 71 -20.63 20.56 -1.51
C THR A 71 -19.71 20.45 -2.73
N GLU A 72 -19.14 21.55 -3.20
CA GLU A 72 -18.17 21.59 -4.29
C GLU A 72 -16.85 20.88 -3.94
N HIS A 73 -16.60 20.64 -2.65
CA HIS A 73 -15.46 19.87 -2.14
C HIS A 73 -15.82 18.40 -1.88
N ALA A 74 -17.00 17.93 -2.29
CA ALA A 74 -17.35 16.53 -2.16
C ALA A 74 -16.30 15.65 -2.86
N ALA A 75 -15.96 14.53 -2.21
CA ALA A 75 -15.03 13.57 -2.79
C ALA A 75 -15.53 13.14 -4.18
N GLY A 76 -14.63 13.21 -5.17
CA GLY A 76 -14.97 12.76 -6.52
C GLY A 76 -15.29 11.26 -6.53
N ALA A 77 -16.10 10.84 -7.51
CA ALA A 77 -16.39 9.43 -7.72
C ALA A 77 -15.12 8.62 -8.06
N PRO A 78 -15.04 7.33 -7.67
CA PRO A 78 -13.95 6.44 -8.07
C PRO A 78 -13.87 6.32 -9.59
N THR A 79 -12.66 6.24 -10.12
CA THR A 79 -12.47 5.99 -11.56
C THR A 79 -12.66 4.52 -11.88
N GLU A 80 -13.13 4.20 -13.09
CA GLU A 80 -13.27 2.82 -13.55
C GLU A 80 -11.96 2.02 -13.44
N ARG A 81 -10.82 2.68 -13.67
CA ARG A 81 -9.49 2.05 -13.51
C ARG A 81 -9.20 1.65 -12.06
N GLN A 82 -9.56 2.48 -11.08
CA GLN A 82 -9.41 2.13 -9.66
C GLN A 82 -10.30 0.95 -9.30
N MET A 83 -11.55 0.95 -9.77
CA MET A 83 -12.49 -0.14 -9.52
C MET A 83 -12.01 -1.46 -10.12
N GLN A 84 -11.54 -1.43 -11.37
CA GLN A 84 -10.95 -2.60 -12.02
C GLN A 84 -9.71 -3.10 -11.30
N PHE A 85 -8.85 -2.19 -10.83
CA PHE A 85 -7.65 -2.58 -10.09
C PHE A 85 -7.99 -3.18 -8.72
N LEU A 86 -8.93 -2.59 -7.98
CA LEU A 86 -9.38 -3.12 -6.70
C LEU A 86 -10.00 -4.52 -6.84
N ARG A 87 -10.83 -4.75 -7.88
CA ARG A 87 -11.37 -6.10 -8.18
C ARG A 87 -10.28 -7.12 -8.51
N LYS A 88 -9.16 -6.70 -9.09
CA LYS A 88 -8.01 -7.59 -9.31
C LYS A 88 -7.31 -7.96 -8.01
N LEU A 89 -7.23 -7.01 -7.06
CA LEU A 89 -6.61 -7.24 -5.75
C LEU A 89 -7.52 -8.07 -4.82
N CYS A 90 -8.83 -7.82 -4.86
CA CYS A 90 -9.84 -8.51 -4.08
C CYS A 90 -11.10 -8.74 -4.94
N PRO A 91 -11.24 -9.91 -5.60
CA PRO A 91 -12.37 -10.20 -6.49
C PRO A 91 -13.72 -10.25 -5.81
N THR A 92 -13.75 -10.53 -4.51
CA THR A 92 -14.96 -10.58 -3.68
C THR A 92 -15.29 -9.22 -3.06
N PHE A 93 -14.55 -8.16 -3.38
CA PHE A 93 -14.81 -6.83 -2.83
C PHE A 93 -16.12 -6.27 -3.37
N GLU A 94 -17.07 -6.04 -2.48
CA GLU A 94 -18.33 -5.38 -2.80
C GLU A 94 -18.17 -3.86 -2.65
N VAL A 95 -18.51 -3.15 -3.72
CA VAL A 95 -18.37 -1.70 -3.77
C VAL A 95 -19.58 -1.06 -3.08
N ASN A 96 -19.36 -0.51 -1.89
CA ASN A 96 -20.37 0.24 -1.17
C ASN A 96 -19.99 1.72 -0.94
N SER A 97 -18.88 2.17 -1.52
CA SER A 97 -18.39 3.55 -1.37
C SER A 97 -18.38 4.32 -2.68
N GLU A 98 -18.85 5.56 -2.61
CA GLU A 98 -18.86 6.54 -3.70
C GLU A 98 -17.65 7.48 -3.66
N SER A 99 -16.68 7.26 -2.74
CA SER A 99 -15.53 8.14 -2.57
C SER A 99 -14.28 7.58 -3.25
N ARG A 100 -13.71 8.34 -4.18
CA ARG A 100 -12.40 8.05 -4.79
C ARG A 100 -11.29 7.86 -3.76
N ALA A 101 -11.29 8.66 -2.70
CA ALA A 101 -10.26 8.60 -1.66
C ALA A 101 -10.39 7.29 -0.86
N GLU A 102 -11.61 6.87 -0.55
CA GLU A 102 -11.86 5.62 0.15
C GLU A 102 -11.44 4.40 -0.69
N ILE A 103 -11.75 4.41 -1.99
CA ILE A 103 -11.30 3.34 -2.90
C ILE A 103 -9.76 3.28 -3.00
N SER A 104 -9.07 4.42 -3.03
CA SER A 104 -7.61 4.43 -2.95
C SER A 104 -7.11 3.81 -1.64
N ALA A 105 -7.73 4.13 -0.50
CA ALA A 105 -7.34 3.54 0.79
C ALA A 105 -7.54 2.02 0.84
N TRP A 106 -8.60 1.50 0.21
CA TRP A 106 -8.81 0.06 0.05
C TRP A 106 -7.74 -0.58 -0.83
N ILE A 107 -7.37 0.05 -1.95
CA ILE A 107 -6.28 -0.42 -2.81
C ILE A 107 -4.98 -0.50 -2.00
N ASP A 108 -4.64 0.56 -1.26
CA ASP A 108 -3.44 0.60 -0.43
C ASP A 108 -3.45 -0.50 0.64
N HIS A 109 -4.61 -0.76 1.25
CA HIS A 109 -4.79 -1.84 2.23
C HIS A 109 -4.46 -3.22 1.62
N TYR A 110 -5.05 -3.56 0.47
CA TYR A 110 -4.80 -4.86 -0.16
C TYR A 110 -3.38 -4.99 -0.74
N LEU A 111 -2.79 -3.90 -1.24
CA LEU A 111 -1.39 -3.88 -1.65
C LEU A 111 -0.46 -4.14 -0.45
N ALA A 112 -0.74 -3.54 0.70
CA ALA A 112 0.03 -3.78 1.92
C ALA A 112 -0.09 -5.23 2.41
N LEU A 113 -1.28 -5.84 2.35
CA LEU A 113 -1.47 -7.27 2.64
C LEU A 113 -0.62 -8.15 1.73
N GLY A 114 -0.70 -7.97 0.41
CA GLY A 114 0.12 -8.74 -0.53
C GLY A 114 1.62 -8.53 -0.34
N THR A 115 2.03 -7.31 0.00
CA THR A 115 3.42 -6.96 0.29
C THR A 115 3.94 -7.68 1.54
N ILE A 116 3.13 -7.76 2.61
CA ILE A 116 3.48 -8.50 3.82
C ILE A 116 3.65 -9.98 3.49
N THR A 117 2.66 -10.60 2.85
CA THR A 117 2.71 -12.03 2.50
C THR A 117 3.97 -12.36 1.70
N ALA A 118 4.26 -11.58 0.66
CA ALA A 118 5.45 -11.80 -0.17
C ALA A 118 6.76 -11.67 0.64
N HIS A 119 6.85 -10.72 1.59
CA HIS A 119 8.02 -10.61 2.47
C HIS A 119 8.15 -11.76 3.45
N GLU A 120 7.04 -12.27 3.99
CA GLU A 120 7.06 -13.39 4.93
C GLU A 120 7.43 -14.71 4.25
N GLU A 121 7.11 -14.86 2.97
CA GLU A 121 7.52 -15.98 2.13
C GLU A 121 8.99 -15.87 1.71
N LEU A 122 9.38 -14.73 1.13
CA LEU A 122 10.73 -14.53 0.61
C LEU A 122 11.76 -14.37 1.72
N LYS A 123 11.40 -13.75 2.85
CA LYS A 123 12.28 -13.47 3.99
C LYS A 123 13.60 -12.79 3.58
N LEU A 124 13.53 -11.88 2.61
CA LEU A 124 14.71 -11.22 2.02
C LEU A 124 15.52 -10.44 3.05
N LYS A 125 16.84 -10.41 2.83
CA LYS A 125 17.79 -9.54 3.52
C LYS A 125 18.79 -8.94 2.53
N SER A 126 19.46 -7.88 2.97
CA SER A 126 20.56 -7.26 2.22
C SER A 126 21.62 -8.30 1.86
N GLY A 127 22.05 -8.28 0.60
CA GLY A 127 23.01 -9.22 0.04
C GLY A 127 22.40 -10.45 -0.63
N ASP A 128 21.11 -10.74 -0.44
CA ASP A 128 20.45 -11.84 -1.14
C ASP A 128 20.44 -11.59 -2.65
N VAL A 129 20.64 -12.66 -3.43
CA VAL A 129 20.53 -12.63 -4.89
C VAL A 129 19.14 -13.12 -5.27
N VAL A 130 18.41 -12.27 -5.98
CA VAL A 130 17.01 -12.50 -6.34
C VAL A 130 16.81 -12.39 -7.84
N GLN A 131 15.76 -13.04 -8.32
CA GLN A 131 15.27 -12.87 -9.68
C GLN A 131 14.09 -11.89 -9.67
N VAL A 132 14.22 -10.81 -10.43
CA VAL A 132 13.20 -9.75 -10.52
C VAL A 132 12.49 -9.89 -11.86
N SER A 133 11.17 -10.03 -11.81
CA SER A 133 10.33 -10.07 -13.00
C SER A 133 9.87 -8.67 -13.35
N ARG A 134 10.29 -8.14 -14.50
CA ARG A 134 9.82 -6.84 -14.99
C ARG A 134 8.98 -7.04 -16.24
N SER A 135 7.78 -6.49 -16.21
CA SER A 135 6.96 -6.37 -17.42
C SER A 135 7.30 -5.09 -18.15
N TYR A 136 7.71 -5.18 -19.40
CA TYR A 136 7.85 -4.03 -20.31
C TYR A 136 6.79 -4.13 -21.39
N ARG A 137 6.26 -2.99 -21.81
CA ARG A 137 5.54 -2.90 -23.07
C ARG A 137 6.49 -2.39 -24.14
N LEU A 138 6.91 -3.27 -25.04
CA LEU A 138 7.61 -2.89 -26.25
C LEU A 138 6.63 -3.04 -27.41
N ILE A 139 6.28 -1.93 -28.08
CA ILE A 139 5.43 -1.93 -29.28
C ILE A 139 4.09 -2.68 -29.05
N GLY A 140 3.46 -2.45 -27.89
CA GLY A 140 2.17 -3.06 -27.55
C GLY A 140 2.21 -4.52 -27.10
N ILE A 141 3.38 -5.18 -27.18
CA ILE A 141 3.59 -6.54 -26.67
C ILE A 141 4.10 -6.44 -25.23
N ALA A 142 3.45 -7.15 -24.31
CA ALA A 142 3.92 -7.30 -22.95
C ALA A 142 4.97 -8.42 -22.92
N GLU A 143 6.22 -8.07 -22.71
CA GLU A 143 7.29 -9.04 -22.45
C GLU A 143 7.65 -8.99 -20.97
N ALA A 144 7.79 -10.17 -20.36
CA ALA A 144 8.39 -10.32 -19.06
C ALA A 144 9.85 -10.75 -19.26
N ARG A 145 10.81 -10.02 -18.70
CA ARG A 145 12.16 -10.53 -18.55
C ARG A 145 12.55 -10.54 -17.10
N HIS A 146 13.35 -11.54 -16.82
CA HIS A 146 13.86 -11.85 -15.50
C HIS A 146 15.29 -11.39 -15.44
N GLU A 147 15.61 -10.61 -14.43
CA GLU A 147 16.95 -10.09 -14.21
C GLU A 147 17.42 -10.49 -12.81
N LEU A 148 18.65 -11.00 -12.72
CA LEU A 148 19.28 -11.25 -11.43
C LEU A 148 19.73 -9.92 -10.84
N ALA A 149 19.39 -9.70 -9.58
CA ALA A 149 19.77 -8.52 -8.84
C ALA A 149 20.14 -8.87 -7.40
N VAL A 150 20.93 -8.02 -6.78
CA VAL A 150 21.30 -8.17 -5.36
C VAL A 150 20.48 -7.20 -4.53
N VAL A 151 19.82 -7.70 -3.49
CA VAL A 151 19.09 -6.87 -2.53
C VAL A 151 20.07 -5.94 -1.82
N SER A 152 19.79 -4.65 -1.87
CA SER A 152 20.52 -3.61 -1.14
C SER A 152 19.88 -3.37 0.23
N SER A 153 18.58 -3.15 0.25
CA SER A 153 17.80 -2.86 1.46
C SER A 153 16.30 -2.97 1.16
N ILE A 154 15.46 -2.81 2.18
CA ILE A 154 14.00 -2.83 2.05
C ILE A 154 13.45 -1.55 2.69
N GLY A 155 12.66 -0.77 1.95
CA GLY A 155 12.04 0.45 2.46
C GLY A 155 10.93 0.18 3.48
N ALA A 156 10.60 1.18 4.29
CA ALA A 156 9.49 1.12 5.25
C ALA A 156 8.13 0.75 4.63
N ASN A 157 7.93 1.07 3.34
CA ASN A 157 6.74 0.69 2.57
C ASN A 157 6.80 -0.75 2.01
N GLY A 158 7.84 -1.52 2.35
CA GLY A 158 8.07 -2.87 1.83
C GLY A 158 8.70 -2.92 0.45
N ARG A 159 9.06 -1.81 -0.19
CA ARG A 159 9.75 -1.84 -1.49
C ARG A 159 11.16 -2.42 -1.34
N VAL A 160 11.53 -3.37 -2.20
CA VAL A 160 12.88 -3.96 -2.23
C VAL A 160 13.78 -3.09 -3.10
N TYR A 161 14.83 -2.53 -2.51
CA TYR A 161 15.86 -1.78 -3.24
C TYR A 161 17.01 -2.69 -3.64
N LEU A 162 17.50 -2.54 -4.86
CA LEU A 162 18.50 -3.42 -5.48
C LEU A 162 19.81 -2.67 -5.71
N LYS A 163 20.95 -3.37 -5.67
CA LYS A 163 22.26 -2.80 -6.02
C LYS A 163 22.35 -2.56 -7.54
N GLY A 164 22.96 -1.45 -7.96
CA GLY A 164 23.24 -1.16 -9.38
C GLY A 164 22.83 0.22 -9.93
N GLY A 165 22.19 1.09 -9.13
CA GLY A 165 21.97 2.51 -9.48
C GLY A 165 20.72 2.82 -10.34
N SER A 166 20.22 4.06 -10.24
CA SER A 166 18.99 4.64 -10.85
C SER A 166 17.63 4.26 -10.24
N GLY A 167 17.53 4.14 -8.90
CA GLY A 167 16.24 3.87 -8.25
C GLY A 167 15.68 2.47 -8.56
N ALA A 168 16.58 1.54 -8.91
CA ALA A 168 16.25 0.14 -9.13
C ALA A 168 15.66 -0.46 -7.86
N GLY A 169 14.35 -0.66 -7.87
CA GLY A 169 13.63 -1.32 -6.80
C GLY A 169 12.34 -1.93 -7.32
N ALA A 170 11.98 -3.05 -6.75
CA ALA A 170 10.83 -3.86 -7.13
C ALA A 170 9.88 -4.03 -5.94
N TRP A 171 8.62 -4.28 -6.22
CA TRP A 171 7.72 -4.78 -5.19
C TRP A 171 8.08 -6.24 -4.88
N PRO A 172 7.95 -6.72 -3.63
CA PRO A 172 8.30 -8.09 -3.29
C PRO A 172 7.46 -9.12 -4.06
N THR A 173 6.24 -8.75 -4.50
CA THR A 173 5.39 -9.56 -5.38
C THR A 173 5.96 -9.74 -6.80
N GLU A 174 6.99 -8.99 -7.17
CA GLU A 174 7.70 -9.07 -8.46
C GLU A 174 9.04 -9.80 -8.33
N VAL A 175 9.37 -10.30 -7.12
CA VAL A 175 10.66 -10.87 -6.76
C VAL A 175 10.50 -12.35 -6.41
N GLN A 176 11.48 -13.16 -6.81
CA GLN A 176 11.57 -14.58 -6.47
C GLN A 176 12.98 -14.90 -5.97
N HIS A 177 13.10 -15.92 -5.11
CA HIS A 177 14.40 -16.52 -4.82
C HIS A 177 15.02 -17.04 -6.10
N ARG A 178 16.34 -16.93 -6.20
CA ARG A 178 17.05 -17.63 -7.27
C ARG A 178 16.92 -19.13 -6.98
N ASP A 179 16.30 -19.87 -7.90
CA ASP A 179 16.33 -21.34 -7.84
C ASP A 179 17.79 -21.84 -7.88
N PRO A 180 18.17 -22.79 -7.02
CA PRO A 180 19.47 -23.42 -7.10
C PRO A 180 19.57 -24.13 -8.46
N SER A 181 20.59 -23.73 -9.22
CA SER A 181 20.97 -24.30 -10.51
C SER A 181 21.56 -25.68 -10.33
#